data_AF-A0A672IHE6-F1
#
_entry.id   AF-A0A672IHE6-F1
#
_cell.length_a   1.000
_cell.length_b   1.000
_cell.length_c   1.000
_cell.angle_alpha   90.00
_cell.angle_beta   90.00
_cell.angle_gamma   90.00
#
_symmetry.space_group_name_H-M   'P 1'
#
loop_
_entity.id
_entity.type
_entity.pdbx_description
1 polymer ?
#
loop_
_entity_poly.entity_id
_entity_poly.type
_entity_poly.pdbx_seq_one_letter_code
_entity_poly.pdbx_strand_id
1 'polypeptide(L)'
;SPRDPECACVDSSQRGWRLLYILTAFHRCSEVLKPFLLKYLQQASRSAGAQYQGIAKACEQNLRKTLQYGGRIVPPNSMELKAMVAGRSSKRQLFLFPGGIERHVKIKTCSVALEVIEELCYEMGLHRLEAMEEYAVFLVTNGGVRAHTHSHTHTR
;
A
#
# COMPACT_ATOMS: atom_id res chain seq x y z
N SER A 1 33.53 -18.55 -4.81
CA SER A 1 33.39 -18.06 -6.21
C SER A 1 33.14 -16.57 -6.19
N PRO A 2 33.86 -15.76 -6.98
CA PRO A 2 33.50 -14.35 -7.16
C PRO A 2 32.14 -14.33 -7.88
N ARG A 3 31.20 -13.51 -7.40
CA ARG A 3 29.91 -13.31 -8.08
C ARG A 3 30.17 -12.58 -9.39
N ASP A 4 29.52 -13.00 -10.47
CA ASP A 4 29.58 -12.31 -11.76
C ASP A 4 29.20 -10.82 -11.56
N PRO A 5 29.97 -9.87 -12.12
CA PRO A 5 29.77 -8.44 -11.88
C PRO A 5 28.39 -7.95 -12.34
N GLU A 6 27.81 -8.57 -13.37
CA GLU A 6 26.45 -8.31 -13.85
C GLU A 6 25.37 -8.81 -12.86
N CYS A 7 25.60 -9.95 -12.22
CA CYS A 7 24.72 -10.45 -11.16
C CYS A 7 24.78 -9.54 -9.91
N ALA A 8 25.96 -8.98 -9.61
CA ALA A 8 26.15 -8.06 -8.48
C ALA A 8 25.42 -6.72 -8.67
N CYS A 9 25.42 -6.13 -9.88
CA CYS A 9 24.72 -4.87 -10.15
C CYS A 9 23.19 -5.04 -10.15
N VAL A 10 22.70 -6.20 -10.59
CA VAL A 10 21.27 -6.56 -10.54
C VAL A 10 20.79 -6.76 -9.10
N ASP A 11 21.54 -7.44 -8.24
CA ASP A 11 21.16 -7.59 -6.82
C ASP A 11 21.13 -6.24 -6.10
N SER A 12 22.11 -5.37 -6.36
CA SER A 12 22.15 -4.01 -5.81
C SER A 12 20.93 -3.18 -6.25
N SER A 13 20.63 -3.18 -7.56
CA SER A 13 19.48 -2.45 -8.12
C SER A 13 18.15 -2.94 -7.54
N GLN A 14 17.98 -4.26 -7.44
CA GLN A 14 16.77 -4.87 -6.87
C GLN A 14 16.57 -4.48 -5.39
N ARG A 15 17.66 -4.38 -4.61
CA ARG A 15 17.61 -3.89 -3.22
C ARG A 15 17.26 -2.41 -3.17
N GLY A 16 17.82 -1.59 -4.07
CA GLY A 16 17.47 -0.17 -4.21
C GLY A 16 15.98 0.05 -4.45
N TRP A 17 15.38 -0.71 -5.36
CA TRP A 17 13.93 -0.64 -5.61
C TRP A 17 13.09 -1.06 -4.41
N ARG A 18 13.51 -2.10 -3.66
CA ARG A 18 12.83 -2.52 -2.43
C ARG A 18 12.91 -1.45 -1.34
N LEU A 19 14.05 -0.79 -1.20
CA LEU A 19 14.21 0.33 -0.28
C LEU A 19 13.29 1.49 -0.69
N LEU A 20 13.26 1.84 -1.97
CA LEU A 20 12.38 2.90 -2.49
C LEU A 20 10.89 2.56 -2.28
N TYR A 21 10.50 1.30 -2.44
CA TYR A 21 9.14 0.82 -2.15
C TYR A 21 8.73 1.09 -0.71
N ILE A 22 9.64 0.83 0.24
CA ILE A 22 9.41 1.16 1.65
C ILE A 22 9.35 2.69 1.81
N LEU A 23 10.34 3.45 1.34
CA LEU A 23 10.36 4.90 1.54
C LEU A 23 9.11 5.61 1.02
N THR A 24 8.65 5.25 -0.18
CA THR A 24 7.44 5.82 -0.80
C THR A 24 6.15 5.52 -0.04
N ALA A 25 6.13 4.50 0.83
CA ALA A 25 4.99 4.16 1.67
C ALA A 25 4.98 4.86 3.04
N PHE A 26 6.11 5.45 3.47
CA PHE A 26 6.29 5.97 4.82
C PHE A 26 6.54 7.48 4.85
N HIS A 27 7.19 8.04 3.84
CA HIS A 27 7.64 9.42 3.87
C HIS A 27 7.12 10.23 2.70
N ARG A 28 6.60 11.43 3.00
CA ARG A 28 6.36 12.45 1.99
C ARG A 28 7.72 12.98 1.52
N CYS A 29 7.91 13.06 0.20
CA CYS A 29 9.04 13.78 -0.37
C CYS A 29 8.79 15.30 -0.26
N SER A 30 9.85 16.10 -0.40
CA SER A 30 9.70 17.55 -0.45
C SER A 30 8.92 17.97 -1.71
N GLU A 31 8.22 19.10 -1.65
CA GLU A 31 7.49 19.64 -2.80
C GLU A 31 8.41 19.93 -3.99
N VAL A 32 9.69 20.24 -3.74
CA VAL A 32 10.72 20.41 -4.78
C VAL A 32 11.03 19.08 -5.47
N LEU A 33 11.17 17.98 -4.73
CA LEU A 33 11.53 16.67 -5.28
C LEU A 33 10.34 15.96 -5.95
N LYS A 34 9.13 16.19 -5.45
CA LYS A 34 7.88 15.54 -5.85
C LYS A 34 7.66 15.43 -7.37
N PRO A 35 7.74 16.50 -8.18
CA PRO A 35 7.50 16.39 -9.62
C PRO A 35 8.52 15.48 -10.32
N PHE A 36 9.79 15.53 -9.90
CA PHE A 36 10.86 14.71 -10.47
C PHE A 36 10.69 13.24 -10.10
N LEU A 37 10.42 12.96 -8.82
CA LEU A 37 10.24 11.61 -8.33
C LEU A 37 9.01 10.93 -8.95
N LEU A 38 7.87 11.64 -9.03
CA LEU A 38 6.67 11.11 -9.69
C LEU A 38 6.91 10.83 -11.17
N LYS A 39 7.56 11.75 -11.90
CA LYS A 39 7.87 11.56 -13.32
C LYS A 39 8.79 10.37 -13.53
N TYR A 40 9.84 10.23 -12.72
CA TYR A 40 10.76 9.09 -12.76
C TYR A 40 10.02 7.75 -12.56
N LEU A 41 9.20 7.65 -11.51
CA LEU A 41 8.45 6.44 -11.21
C LEU A 41 7.43 6.09 -12.31
N GLN A 42 6.75 7.09 -12.88
CA GLN A 42 5.82 6.91 -14.00
C GLN A 42 6.51 6.43 -15.28
N GLN A 43 7.70 6.94 -15.57
CA GLN A 43 8.48 6.49 -16.72
C GLN A 43 8.93 5.04 -16.51
N ALA A 44 9.49 4.73 -15.34
CA ALA A 44 9.91 3.37 -15.00
C ALA A 44 8.74 2.36 -14.97
N SER A 45 7.53 2.78 -14.62
CA SER A 45 6.34 1.92 -14.58
C SER A 45 5.71 1.66 -15.97
N ARG A 46 5.97 2.53 -16.95
CA ARG A 46 5.43 2.44 -18.31
C ARG A 46 6.36 1.75 -19.30
N SER A 47 7.66 1.66 -19.02
CA SER A 47 8.62 0.97 -19.87
C SER A 47 8.30 -0.53 -19.97
N ALA A 48 7.69 -0.93 -21.08
CA ALA A 48 7.34 -2.32 -21.35
C ALA A 48 8.59 -3.21 -21.38
N GLY A 49 8.55 -4.35 -20.68
CA GLY A 49 9.67 -5.29 -20.58
C GLY A 49 10.79 -4.87 -19.62
N ALA A 50 10.67 -3.72 -18.94
CA ALA A 50 11.66 -3.31 -17.95
C ALA A 50 11.62 -4.22 -16.71
N GLN A 51 12.79 -4.68 -16.28
CA GLN A 51 12.99 -5.58 -15.14
C GLN A 51 12.25 -5.15 -13.86
N TYR A 52 12.10 -3.83 -13.64
CA TYR A 52 11.56 -3.26 -12.41
C TYR A 52 10.19 -2.61 -12.58
N GLN A 53 9.51 -2.82 -13.70
CA GLN A 53 8.23 -2.18 -14.02
C GLN A 53 7.19 -2.35 -12.90
N GLY A 54 7.06 -3.57 -12.36
CA GLY A 54 6.07 -3.89 -11.32
C GLY A 54 6.32 -3.14 -10.00
N ILE A 55 7.57 -3.12 -9.53
CA ILE A 55 7.93 -2.42 -8.29
C ILE A 55 7.90 -0.90 -8.47
N ALA A 56 8.29 -0.39 -9.65
CA ALA A 56 8.17 1.03 -9.99
C ALA A 56 6.71 1.50 -9.95
N LYS A 57 5.78 0.73 -10.54
CA LYS A 57 4.33 1.00 -10.46
C LYS A 57 3.82 1.00 -9.02
N ALA A 58 4.33 0.10 -8.19
CA ALA A 58 3.92 0.03 -6.79
C ALA A 58 4.48 1.23 -5.98
N CYS A 59 5.73 1.64 -6.21
CA CYS A 59 6.31 2.86 -5.64
C CYS A 59 5.53 4.12 -6.05
N GLU A 60 5.12 4.22 -7.32
CA GLU A 60 4.29 5.33 -7.83
C GLU A 60 2.95 5.41 -7.07
N GLN A 61 2.26 4.27 -6.91
CA GLN A 61 1.00 4.17 -6.19
C GLN A 61 1.17 4.52 -4.71
N ASN A 62 2.20 3.97 -4.05
CA ASN A 62 2.51 4.25 -2.66
C ASN A 62 2.78 5.75 -2.46
N LEU A 63 3.61 6.36 -3.31
CA LEU A 63 3.95 7.78 -3.20
C LEU A 63 2.71 8.67 -3.32
N ARG A 64 1.83 8.42 -4.30
CA ARG A 64 0.58 9.18 -4.44
C ARG A 64 -0.27 9.11 -3.19
N LYS A 65 -0.46 7.92 -2.63
CA LYS A 65 -1.25 7.73 -1.39
C LYS A 65 -0.58 8.38 -0.19
N THR A 66 0.72 8.25 -0.04
CA THR A 66 1.49 8.88 1.04
C THR A 66 1.39 10.41 0.98
N LEU A 67 1.40 10.99 -0.22
CA LEU A 67 1.20 12.42 -0.41
C LEU A 67 -0.22 12.85 -0.02
N GLN A 68 -1.23 12.08 -0.43
CA GLN A 68 -2.65 12.40 -0.21
C GLN A 68 -3.11 12.17 1.23
N TYR A 69 -2.82 11.00 1.81
CA TYR A 69 -3.35 10.54 3.10
C TYR A 69 -2.31 10.53 4.22
N GLY A 70 -1.04 10.73 3.89
CA GLY A 70 0.07 10.52 4.81
C GLY A 70 0.69 9.14 4.71
N GLY A 71 1.92 9.05 5.21
CA GLY A 71 2.68 7.81 5.21
C GLY A 71 2.31 6.89 6.36
N ARG A 72 2.71 5.63 6.24
CA ARG A 72 2.61 4.66 7.33
C ARG A 72 3.38 5.14 8.55
N ILE A 73 2.77 4.94 9.73
CA ILE A 73 3.40 5.19 11.03
C ILE A 73 3.98 3.92 11.66
N VAL A 74 3.49 2.74 11.26
CA VAL A 74 3.94 1.44 11.77
C VAL A 74 4.88 0.77 10.76
N PRO A 75 6.12 0.42 11.15
CA PRO A 75 7.08 -0.24 10.26
C PRO A 75 6.53 -1.56 9.71
N PRO A 76 7.02 -2.02 8.55
CA PRO A 76 6.57 -3.28 7.98
C PRO A 76 7.01 -4.43 8.88
N ASN A 77 6.11 -5.39 9.12
CA ASN A 77 6.45 -6.58 9.89
C ASN A 77 7.27 -7.59 9.06
N SER A 78 7.77 -8.64 9.71
CA SER A 78 8.60 -9.66 9.05
C SER A 78 7.89 -10.39 7.91
N MET A 79 6.57 -10.59 7.97
CA MET A 79 5.80 -11.21 6.90
C MET A 79 5.66 -10.28 5.69
N GLU A 80 5.42 -8.98 5.92
CA GLU A 80 5.38 -7.97 4.86
C GLU A 80 6.72 -7.90 4.13
N LEU A 81 7.84 -7.89 4.88
CA LEU A 81 9.18 -7.88 4.30
C LEU A 81 9.47 -9.14 3.48
N LYS A 82 9.13 -10.34 4.00
CA LYS A 82 9.28 -11.60 3.24
C LYS A 82 8.44 -11.60 1.97
N ALA A 83 7.21 -11.07 2.01
CA ALA A 83 6.34 -10.97 0.85
C ALA A 83 6.95 -10.02 -0.21
N MET A 84 7.44 -8.85 0.20
CA MET A 84 8.10 -7.89 -0.67
C MET A 84 9.35 -8.48 -1.34
N VAL A 85 10.18 -9.23 -0.60
CA VAL A 85 11.35 -9.91 -1.18
C VAL A 85 10.93 -10.93 -2.23
N ALA A 86 9.82 -11.63 -2.02
CA ALA A 86 9.22 -12.54 -2.99
C ALA A 86 8.46 -11.85 -4.14
N GLY A 87 8.57 -10.52 -4.29
CA GLY A 87 7.91 -9.76 -5.36
C GLY A 87 6.40 -9.59 -5.18
N ARG A 88 5.86 -9.88 -3.99
CA ARG A 88 4.44 -9.72 -3.68
C ARG A 88 4.20 -8.33 -3.08
N SER A 89 3.28 -7.58 -3.68
CA SER A 89 2.90 -6.22 -3.26
C SER A 89 1.48 -6.14 -2.70
N SER A 90 0.83 -7.28 -2.49
CA SER A 90 -0.54 -7.37 -1.99
C SER A 90 -0.76 -8.62 -1.12
N LYS A 91 -1.67 -8.51 -0.16
CA LYS A 91 -2.16 -9.58 0.71
C LYS A 91 -3.67 -9.73 0.51
N ARG A 92 -4.19 -10.96 0.51
CA ARG A 92 -5.63 -11.22 0.66
C ARG A 92 -5.96 -11.19 2.15
N GLN A 93 -6.79 -10.23 2.54
CA GLN A 93 -7.22 -10.05 3.92
C GLN A 93 -8.69 -10.44 4.02
N LEU A 94 -9.00 -11.26 5.02
CA LEU A 94 -10.36 -11.61 5.37
C LEU A 94 -11.00 -10.43 6.12
N PHE A 95 -12.16 -10.01 5.63
CA PHE A 95 -13.09 -9.07 6.24
C PHE A 95 -14.38 -9.82 6.58
N LEU A 96 -14.98 -9.45 7.72
CA LEU A 96 -16.20 -10.06 8.23
C LEU A 96 -17.30 -9.02 8.18
N PHE A 97 -18.43 -9.38 7.59
CA PHE A 97 -19.66 -8.62 7.66
C PHE A 97 -20.53 -9.07 8.85
N PRO A 98 -21.46 -8.22 9.30
CA PRO A 98 -22.51 -8.64 10.23
C PRO A 98 -23.20 -9.93 9.74
N GLY A 99 -23.48 -10.84 10.67
CA GLY A 99 -24.05 -12.16 10.34
C GLY A 99 -23.03 -13.23 9.94
N GLY A 100 -21.73 -12.95 10.07
CA GLY A 100 -20.67 -13.96 9.86
C GLY A 100 -20.29 -14.20 8.40
N ILE A 101 -20.69 -13.29 7.50
CA ILE A 101 -20.34 -13.40 6.08
C ILE A 101 -18.88 -13.01 5.89
N GLU A 102 -18.11 -13.90 5.27
CA GLU A 102 -16.69 -13.75 5.00
C GLU A 102 -16.43 -13.18 3.61
N ARG A 103 -15.59 -12.14 3.51
CA ARG A 103 -15.12 -11.59 2.22
C ARG A 103 -13.62 -11.36 2.21
N HIS A 104 -12.99 -11.74 1.10
CA HIS A 104 -11.55 -11.59 0.93
C HIS A 104 -11.24 -10.37 0.06
N VAL A 105 -10.63 -9.34 0.64
CA VAL A 105 -10.21 -8.13 -0.07
C VAL A 105 -8.71 -8.17 -0.30
N LYS A 106 -8.26 -7.70 -1.48
CA LYS A 106 -6.83 -7.55 -1.76
C LYS A 106 -6.33 -6.20 -1.23
N ILE A 107 -5.61 -6.24 -0.12
CA ILE A 107 -4.96 -5.06 0.44
C ILE A 107 -3.51 -4.92 -0.03
N LYS A 108 -3.05 -3.69 -0.18
CA LYS A 108 -1.67 -3.31 -0.53
C LYS A 108 -1.03 -2.56 0.63
N THR A 109 0.29 -2.32 0.55
CA THR A 109 1.07 -1.64 1.60
C THR A 109 0.52 -0.28 2.01
N CYS A 110 0.00 0.52 1.07
CA CYS A 110 -0.63 1.82 1.34
C CYS A 110 -2.15 1.81 1.19
N SER A 111 -2.81 0.64 1.29
CA SER A 111 -4.29 0.63 1.32
C SER A 111 -4.79 1.43 2.52
N VAL A 112 -5.71 2.35 2.28
CA VAL A 112 -6.38 3.12 3.34
C VAL A 112 -7.74 2.50 3.63
N ALA A 113 -8.24 2.66 4.86
CA ALA A 113 -9.52 2.06 5.27
C ALA A 113 -10.68 2.51 4.37
N LEU A 114 -10.69 3.78 3.96
CA LEU A 114 -11.71 4.34 3.08
C LEU A 114 -11.83 3.57 1.76
N GLU A 115 -10.72 3.31 1.06
CA GLU A 115 -10.74 2.55 -0.20
C GLU A 115 -11.32 1.14 -0.02
N VAL A 116 -11.02 0.51 1.12
CA VAL A 116 -11.52 -0.83 1.44
C VAL A 116 -13.03 -0.79 1.74
N ILE A 117 -13.49 0.24 2.45
CA ILE A 117 -14.92 0.46 2.72
C ILE A 117 -15.66 0.70 1.40
N GLU A 118 -15.14 1.57 0.53
CA GLU A 118 -15.71 1.85 -0.79
C GLU A 118 -15.82 0.57 -1.64
N GLU A 119 -14.74 -0.23 -1.72
CA GLU A 119 -14.73 -1.50 -2.44
C GLU A 119 -15.79 -2.47 -1.91
N LEU A 120 -15.87 -2.63 -0.58
CA LEU A 120 -16.84 -3.51 0.06
C LEU A 120 -18.28 -3.03 -0.10
N CYS A 121 -18.52 -1.72 0.04
CA CYS A 121 -19.84 -1.12 -0.17
C CYS A 121 -20.30 -1.30 -1.62
N TYR A 122 -19.40 -1.07 -2.57
CA TYR A 122 -19.69 -1.27 -3.99
C TYR A 122 -20.06 -2.73 -4.28
N GLU A 123 -19.34 -3.71 -3.73
CA GLU A 123 -19.70 -5.13 -3.87
C GLU A 123 -21.07 -5.50 -3.28
N MET A 124 -21.53 -4.77 -2.25
CA MET A 124 -22.85 -4.94 -1.64
C MET A 124 -23.97 -4.19 -2.37
N GLY A 125 -23.67 -3.47 -3.46
CA GLY A 125 -24.64 -2.64 -4.18
C GLY A 125 -24.91 -1.27 -3.54
N LEU A 126 -24.06 -0.84 -2.61
CA LEU A 126 -24.13 0.46 -1.96
C LEU A 126 -23.23 1.44 -2.72
N HIS A 127 -23.81 2.13 -3.68
CA HIS A 127 -23.06 3.04 -4.57
C HIS A 127 -23.20 4.52 -4.20
N ARG A 128 -24.07 4.85 -3.25
CA ARG A 128 -24.27 6.23 -2.78
C ARG A 128 -23.20 6.60 -1.77
N LEU A 129 -22.59 7.77 -1.93
CA LEU A 129 -21.49 8.21 -1.07
C LEU A 129 -21.95 8.36 0.37
N GLU A 130 -23.16 8.89 0.58
CA GLU A 130 -23.74 9.07 1.91
C GLU A 130 -23.94 7.73 2.63
N ALA A 131 -24.25 6.66 1.88
CA ALA A 131 -24.39 5.33 2.45
C ALA A 131 -23.03 4.75 2.87
N MET A 132 -21.95 5.08 2.16
CA MET A 132 -20.60 4.60 2.50
C MET A 132 -20.06 5.23 3.79
N GLU A 133 -20.45 6.47 4.08
CA GLU A 133 -20.06 7.19 5.31
C GLU A 133 -20.63 6.54 6.59
N GLU A 134 -21.67 5.71 6.47
CA GLU A 134 -22.25 4.97 7.59
C GLU A 134 -21.45 3.70 7.97
N TYR A 135 -20.44 3.33 7.19
CA TYR A 135 -19.64 2.12 7.40
C TYR A 135 -18.26 2.42 8.01
N ALA A 136 -17.82 1.50 8.88
CA ALA A 136 -16.49 1.52 9.47
C ALA A 136 -15.89 0.11 9.51
N VAL A 137 -14.56 0.03 9.55
CA VAL A 137 -13.81 -1.22 9.71
C VAL A 137 -13.30 -1.31 11.14
N PHE A 138 -13.47 -2.48 11.76
CA PHE A 138 -12.99 -2.77 13.11
C PHE A 138 -11.89 -3.82 13.10
N LEU A 139 -10.94 -3.69 14.03
CA LEU A 139 -9.95 -4.73 14.27
C LEU A 139 -10.48 -5.68 15.35
N VAL A 140 -10.73 -6.93 14.98
CA VAL A 140 -11.09 -7.98 15.93
C VAL A 140 -9.82 -8.68 16.40
N THR A 141 -9.61 -8.74 17.70
CA THR A 141 -8.49 -9.45 18.33
C THR A 141 -9.03 -10.49 19.31
N ASN A 142 -8.22 -11.46 19.73
CA ASN A 142 -8.66 -12.51 20.68
C ASN A 142 -9.17 -11.96 22.03
N GLY A 143 -8.94 -10.68 22.34
CA GLY A 143 -9.48 -9.98 23.51
C GLY A 143 -10.73 -9.13 23.24
N GLY A 144 -11.40 -9.29 22.10
CA GLY A 144 -12.60 -8.53 21.70
C GLY A 144 -12.36 -7.55 20.55
N VAL A 145 -13.37 -6.71 20.28
CA VAL A 145 -13.37 -5.72 19.19
C VAL A 145 -12.69 -4.43 19.66
N ARG A 146 -11.66 -3.96 18.96
CA ARG A 146 -11.12 -2.61 19.13
C ARG A 146 -11.58 -1.73 17.98
N ALA A 147 -12.34 -0.69 18.31
CA ALA A 147 -12.63 0.39 17.38
C ALA A 147 -11.42 1.33 17.33
N HIS A 148 -10.79 1.45 16.16
CA HIS A 148 -9.94 2.60 15.88
C HIS A 148 -10.85 3.73 15.40
N THR A 149 -11.40 4.50 16.34
CA THR A 149 -12.04 5.77 16.03
C THR A 149 -10.97 6.75 15.59
N HIS A 150 -10.85 7.00 14.28
CA HIS A 150 -10.31 8.28 13.84
C HIS A 150 -11.36 9.33 14.20
N SER A 151 -11.23 9.88 15.41
CA SER A 151 -11.87 11.15 15.73
C SER A 151 -11.42 12.16 14.67
N HIS A 152 -12.37 12.69 13.91
CA HIS A 152 -12.20 13.95 13.19
C HIS A 152 -11.82 15.03 14.21
N THR A 153 -10.53 15.17 14.46
CA THR A 153 -9.96 16.38 15.05
C THR A 153 -9.20 17.07 13.95
N HIS A 154 -9.75 18.19 13.49
CA HIS A 154 -9.00 19.28 12.89
C HIS A 154 -7.65 19.44 13.61
N THR A 155 -6.56 19.16 12.90
CA THR A 155 -5.23 19.76 13.13
C THR A 155 -4.29 19.33 12.01
N ARG A 156 -3.85 20.34 11.24
CA ARG A 156 -2.69 20.46 10.33
C ARG A 156 -1.97 19.19 9.84
#